data_AF-A0AAD5CHX9-F1
#
_entry.id   AF-A0AAD5CHX9-F1
#
_cell.length_a   1.000
_cell.length_b   1.000
_cell.length_c   1.000
_cell.angle_alpha   90.00
_cell.angle_beta   90.00
_cell.angle_gamma   90.00
#
_symmetry.space_group_name_H-M   'P 1'
#
loop_
_entity.id
_entity.type
_entity.pdbx_description
1 polymer ?
#
loop_
_entity_poly.entity_id
_entity_poly.type
_entity_poly.pdbx_seq_one_letter_code
_entity_poly.pdbx_strand_id
1 'polypeptide(L)'
;MLDVYETTYETCGQYWPHIHHHVVVAIIIMQITMIGLFGLKSKPAASIATILLLVVTVAYNEYCKIRFLPTFYTCSVQDAKDSDELDKDGESDLYREREIEAYRPPYLPRTCDTLEESTSTQPLLLATS
;
A
#
# COMPACT_ATOMS: atom_id res chain seq x y z
N MET A 1 13.87 -11.17 -6.93
CA MET A 1 14.44 -10.31 -5.87
C MET A 1 14.56 -11.14 -4.61
N LEU A 2 15.50 -12.08 -4.53
CA LEU A 2 15.38 -13.19 -3.56
C LEU A 2 16.41 -13.20 -2.44
N ASP A 3 17.33 -12.24 -2.34
CA ASP A 3 18.40 -12.39 -1.32
C ASP A 3 18.99 -11.10 -0.73
N VAL A 4 18.63 -9.91 -1.21
CA VAL A 4 19.32 -8.67 -0.79
C VAL A 4 18.37 -7.52 -0.45
N TYR A 5 17.16 -7.53 -0.99
CA TYR A 5 16.17 -6.49 -0.72
C TYR A 5 15.07 -7.08 0.16
N GLU A 6 15.17 -6.82 1.46
CA GLU A 6 14.06 -7.02 2.38
C GLU A 6 13.03 -5.92 2.12
N THR A 7 11.80 -6.31 1.79
CA THR A 7 10.71 -5.38 1.57
C THR A 7 10.23 -4.83 2.91
N THR A 8 10.73 -3.66 3.29
CA THR A 8 10.39 -3.03 4.59
C THR A 8 8.92 -2.59 4.67
N TYR A 9 8.27 -2.36 3.52
CA TYR A 9 6.88 -1.91 3.44
C TYR A 9 6.14 -2.59 2.29
N GLU A 10 5.19 -3.46 2.63
CA GLU A 10 4.22 -4.02 1.69
C GLU A 10 3.08 -3.02 1.50
N THR A 11 3.15 -2.22 0.44
CA THR A 11 2.12 -1.21 0.12
C THR A 11 0.97 -1.76 -0.73
N CYS A 12 0.87 -3.08 -0.89
CA CYS A 12 -0.20 -3.78 -1.62
C CYS A 12 -0.55 -3.17 -3.00
N GLY A 13 0.42 -2.58 -3.70
CA GLY A 13 0.19 -1.95 -4.99
C GLY A 13 -0.61 -0.64 -4.94
N GLN A 14 -0.75 0.01 -3.79
CA GLN A 14 -1.49 1.27 -3.64
C GLN A 14 -0.92 2.41 -4.49
N TYR A 15 0.37 2.34 -4.86
CA TYR A 15 1.02 3.31 -5.75
C TYR A 15 0.71 3.08 -7.25
N TRP A 16 0.08 1.95 -7.61
CA TRP A 16 -0.24 1.58 -8.98
C TRP A 16 -1.09 2.60 -9.75
N PRO A 17 -2.15 3.21 -9.17
CA PRO A 17 -2.93 4.24 -9.85
C PRO A 17 -2.09 5.47 -10.21
N HIS A 18 -1.10 5.80 -9.38
CA HIS A 18 -0.19 6.91 -9.62
C HIS A 18 0.73 6.63 -10.80
N ILE A 19 1.39 5.46 -10.82
CA ILE A 19 2.22 5.03 -11.95
C ILE A 19 1.41 4.98 -13.25
N HIS A 20 0.21 4.38 -13.21
CA HIS A 20 -0.67 4.29 -14.36
C HIS A 20 -1.01 5.68 -14.94
N HIS A 21 -1.27 6.67 -14.08
CA HIS A 21 -1.50 8.05 -14.52
C HIS A 21 -0.31 8.62 -15.29
N HIS A 22 0.92 8.45 -14.78
CA HIS A 22 2.15 8.90 -15.46
C HIS A 22 2.36 8.22 -16.82
N VAL A 23 2.08 6.91 -16.91
CA VAL A 23 2.16 6.18 -18.18
C VAL A 23 1.19 6.75 -19.21
N VAL A 24 -0.05 7.05 -18.83
CA VAL A 24 -1.03 7.67 -19.73
C VAL A 24 -0.59 9.06 -20.17
N VAL A 25 -0.05 9.87 -19.27
CA VAL A 25 0.49 11.20 -19.61
C VAL A 25 1.63 11.08 -20.63
N ALA A 26 2.54 10.12 -20.45
CA ALA A 26 3.63 9.86 -21.40
C ALA A 26 3.10 9.48 -22.79
N ILE A 27 2.06 8.63 -22.86
CA ILE A 27 1.41 8.27 -24.13
C ILE A 27 0.78 9.50 -24.79
N ILE A 28 0.10 10.36 -24.03
CA ILE A 28 -0.50 11.60 -24.56
C ILE A 28 0.58 12.52 -25.15
N ILE A 29 1.70 12.71 -24.45
CA ILE A 29 2.82 13.53 -24.94
C ILE A 29 3.38 12.95 -26.26
N MET A 30 3.52 11.63 -26.35
CA MET A 30 3.96 10.95 -27.56
C MET A 30 3.00 11.21 -28.73
N GLN A 31 1.69 11.09 -28.50
CA GLN A 31 0.65 11.34 -29.51
C GLN A 31 0.66 12.79 -30.00
N ILE A 32 0.78 13.77 -29.09
CA ILE A 32 0.88 15.20 -29.43
C ILE A 32 2.12 15.47 -30.28
N THR A 33 3.26 14.91 -29.91
CA THR A 33 4.52 15.04 -30.67
C THR A 33 4.37 14.48 -32.07
N MET A 34 3.66 13.37 -32.22
CA MET A 34 3.41 12.75 -33.52
C MET A 34 2.44 13.56 -34.40
N ILE A 35 1.41 14.16 -33.80
CA ILE A 35 0.50 15.11 -34.47
C ILE A 35 1.31 16.30 -35.00
N GLY A 36 2.18 16.87 -34.17
CA GLY A 36 3.08 17.95 -34.59
C GLY A 36 3.95 17.56 -35.78
N LEU A 37 4.57 16.38 -35.72
CA LEU A 37 5.44 15.87 -36.79
C LEU A 37 4.68 15.66 -38.11
N PHE A 38 3.48 15.07 -38.07
CA PHE A 38 2.67 14.82 -39.27
C PHE A 38 1.96 16.07 -39.80
N GLY A 39 1.63 17.02 -38.94
CA GLY A 39 1.17 18.35 -39.33
C GLY A 39 2.22 19.07 -40.17
N LEU A 40 3.49 19.06 -39.74
CA LEU A 40 4.60 19.63 -40.51
C LEU A 40 4.87 18.88 -41.82
N LYS A 41 4.68 17.55 -41.85
CA LYS A 41 4.87 16.74 -43.06
C LYS A 41 3.66 16.73 -44.02
N SER A 42 2.63 17.54 -43.77
CA SER A 42 1.44 17.71 -44.64
C SER A 42 0.72 16.40 -45.01
N LYS A 43 0.61 15.47 -44.06
CA LYS A 43 -0.17 14.22 -44.20
C LYS A 43 -1.46 14.29 -43.36
N PRO A 44 -2.55 14.88 -43.89
CA PRO A 44 -3.76 15.17 -43.10
C PRO A 44 -4.46 13.91 -42.58
N ALA A 45 -4.42 12.81 -43.33
CA ALA A 45 -5.02 11.54 -42.91
C ALA A 45 -4.40 10.97 -41.62
N ALA A 46 -3.07 11.10 -41.47
CA ALA A 46 -2.37 10.62 -40.29
C ALA A 46 -2.68 11.46 -39.04
N SER A 47 -2.85 12.78 -39.22
CA SER A 47 -3.22 13.71 -38.14
C SER A 47 -4.63 13.44 -37.58
N ILE A 48 -5.59 13.12 -38.45
CA ILE A 48 -6.95 12.78 -38.01
C ILE A 48 -6.94 11.46 -37.22
N ALA A 49 -6.17 10.47 -37.69
CA ALA A 49 -6.04 9.19 -37.01
C ALA A 49 -5.44 9.33 -35.60
N THR A 50 -4.42 10.17 -35.41
CA THR A 50 -3.81 10.41 -34.10
C THR A 50 -4.73 11.15 -33.14
N ILE A 51 -5.58 12.07 -33.62
CA ILE A 51 -6.61 12.71 -32.78
C ILE A 51 -7.62 11.67 -32.28
N LEU A 52 -8.09 10.77 -33.14
CA LEU A 52 -8.97 9.68 -32.75
C LEU A 52 -8.30 8.78 -31.70
N LEU A 53 -7.01 8.46 -31.91
CA LEU A 53 -6.20 7.65 -31.01
C LEU A 53 -6.05 8.30 -29.62
N LEU A 54 -5.91 9.62 -29.57
CA LEU A 54 -5.85 10.38 -28.32
C LEU A 54 -7.16 10.29 -27.53
N VAL A 55 -8.31 10.42 -28.21
CA VAL A 55 -9.63 10.26 -27.57
C VAL A 55 -9.82 8.85 -27.00
N VAL A 56 -9.47 7.82 -27.78
CA VAL A 56 -9.54 6.42 -27.32
C VAL A 56 -8.64 6.18 -26.10
N THR A 57 -7.44 6.77 -26.09
CA THR A 57 -6.48 6.66 -24.97
C THR A 57 -7.04 7.28 -23.69
N VAL A 58 -7.68 8.45 -23.79
CA VAL A 58 -8.32 9.11 -22.64
C VAL A 58 -9.52 8.31 -22.14
N ALA A 59 -10.36 7.81 -23.05
CA ALA A 59 -11.53 6.99 -22.68
C ALA A 59 -11.10 5.69 -21.98
N TYR A 60 -10.04 5.04 -22.47
CA TYR A 60 -9.48 3.85 -21.84
C TYR A 60 -8.92 4.15 -20.45
N ASN A 61 -8.25 5.29 -20.26
CA ASN A 61 -7.76 5.70 -18.95
C ASN A 61 -8.90 5.91 -17.94
N GLU A 62 -9.97 6.61 -18.32
CA GLU A 62 -11.13 6.81 -17.45
C GLU A 62 -11.87 5.49 -17.16
N TYR A 63 -11.99 4.61 -18.17
CA TYR A 63 -12.54 3.27 -17.96
C TYR A 63 -11.71 2.44 -16.96
N CYS A 64 -10.39 2.45 -17.12
CA CYS A 64 -9.48 1.80 -16.18
C CYS A 64 -9.59 2.40 -14.77
N LYS A 65 -9.72 3.72 -14.67
CA LYS A 65 -9.92 4.36 -13.36
C LYS A 65 -11.21 3.88 -12.69
N ILE A 66 -12.35 3.96 -13.38
CA ILE A 66 -13.66 3.61 -12.82
C ILE A 66 -13.70 2.12 -12.43
N ARG A 67 -13.08 1.25 -13.22
CA ARG A 67 -13.13 -0.20 -13.00
C ARG A 67 -12.13 -0.69 -11.94
N PHE A 68 -10.93 -0.12 -11.89
CA PHE A 68 -9.83 -0.62 -11.06
C PHE A 68 -9.60 0.18 -9.79
N LEU A 69 -9.90 1.49 -9.73
CA LEU A 69 -9.77 2.25 -8.47
C LEU A 69 -10.57 1.64 -7.30
N PRO A 70 -11.81 1.15 -7.48
CA PRO A 70 -12.56 0.57 -6.36
C PRO A 70 -11.81 -0.60 -5.73
N THR A 71 -11.20 -1.45 -6.56
CA THR A 71 -10.47 -2.65 -6.11
C THR A 71 -9.23 -2.32 -5.28
N PHE A 72 -8.59 -1.16 -5.48
CA PHE A 72 -7.39 -0.78 -4.73
C PHE A 72 -7.67 -0.05 -3.42
N TYR A 73 -8.84 0.59 -3.28
CA TYR A 73 -9.15 1.44 -2.12
C TYR A 73 -10.16 0.83 -1.15
N THR A 74 -10.95 -0.15 -1.59
CA THR A 74 -11.91 -0.83 -0.70
C THR A 74 -11.50 -2.28 -0.55
N CYS A 75 -11.12 -2.68 0.68
CA CYS A 75 -11.17 -4.08 1.06
C CYS A 75 -12.64 -4.50 0.94
N SER A 76 -12.92 -5.51 0.12
CA SER A 76 -14.28 -6.04 -0.01
C SER A 76 -14.73 -6.53 1.35
N VAL A 77 -15.96 -6.17 1.77
CA VAL A 77 -16.55 -6.69 3.01
C VAL A 77 -16.53 -8.23 3.03
N GLN A 78 -16.60 -8.84 1.85
CA GLN A 78 -16.50 -10.29 1.70
C GLN A 78 -15.10 -10.82 2.02
N ASP A 79 -14.04 -10.15 1.55
CA ASP A 79 -12.65 -10.54 1.81
C ASP A 79 -12.31 -10.32 3.29
N ALA A 80 -12.76 -9.20 3.87
CA ALA A 80 -12.61 -8.93 5.30
C ALA A 80 -13.30 -10.01 6.15
N LYS A 81 -14.53 -10.39 5.77
CA LYS A 81 -15.28 -11.44 6.48
C LYS A 81 -14.59 -12.81 6.36
N ASP A 82 -14.10 -13.18 5.19
CA ASP A 82 -13.40 -14.45 4.98
C ASP A 82 -12.10 -14.49 5.80
N SER A 83 -11.36 -13.38 5.83
CA SER A 83 -10.16 -13.22 6.68
C SER A 83 -10.51 -13.37 8.18
N ASP A 84 -11.57 -12.73 8.65
CA ASP A 84 -12.03 -12.83 10.05
C ASP A 84 -12.48 -14.26 10.40
N GLU A 85 -13.11 -14.98 9.45
CA GLU A 85 -13.53 -16.38 9.64
C GLU A 85 -12.33 -17.33 9.75
N LEU A 86 -11.24 -17.06 9.02
CA LEU A 86 -9.99 -17.82 9.11
C LEU A 86 -9.22 -17.57 10.41
N ASP A 87 -9.27 -16.33 10.94
CA ASP A 87 -8.57 -15.96 12.18
C ASP A 87 -9.31 -16.39 13.46
N LYS A 88 -10.59 -16.78 13.38
CA LYS A 88 -11.42 -17.18 14.54
C LYS A 88 -10.91 -18.40 15.32
N ASP A 89 -10.08 -19.24 14.72
CA ASP A 89 -9.53 -20.44 15.36
C ASP A 89 -8.23 -20.19 16.14
N GLY A 90 -7.73 -18.95 16.18
CA GLY A 90 -6.52 -18.55 16.91
C GLY A 90 -6.75 -18.12 18.37
N GLU A 91 -5.70 -18.18 19.20
CA GLU A 91 -5.73 -17.64 20.57
C GLU A 91 -5.94 -16.12 20.57
N SER A 92 -7.15 -15.68 20.98
CA SER A 92 -7.59 -14.28 20.93
C SER A 92 -6.80 -13.34 21.84
N ASP A 93 -6.34 -13.82 22.98
CA ASP A 93 -5.67 -12.98 23.99
C ASP A 93 -4.26 -12.58 23.53
N LEU A 94 -3.51 -13.52 22.93
CA LEU A 94 -2.19 -13.27 22.35
C LEU A 94 -2.23 -12.36 21.11
N TYR A 95 -3.35 -12.35 20.38
CA TYR A 95 -3.53 -11.44 19.24
C TYR A 95 -3.74 -10.00 19.72
N ARG A 96 -4.57 -9.82 20.75
CA ARG A 96 -4.91 -8.52 21.31
C ARG A 96 -3.71 -7.80 21.90
N GLU A 97 -2.82 -8.51 22.59
CA GLU A 97 -1.59 -7.93 23.13
C GLU A 97 -0.61 -7.52 22.02
N ARG A 98 -0.50 -8.34 20.95
CA ARG A 98 0.32 -8.02 19.78
C ARG A 98 -0.16 -6.79 19.03
N GLU A 99 -1.47 -6.62 18.86
CA GLU A 99 -2.05 -5.41 18.25
C GLU A 99 -1.70 -4.16 19.04
N ILE A 100 -1.82 -4.21 20.37
CA ILE A 100 -1.49 -3.08 21.25
C ILE A 100 0.01 -2.75 21.16
N GLU A 101 0.88 -3.77 21.12
CA GLU A 101 2.32 -3.60 21.01
C GLU A 101 2.76 -3.09 19.62
N ALA A 102 2.07 -3.49 18.54
CA ALA A 102 2.44 -3.12 17.16
C ALA A 102 2.34 -1.61 16.88
N TYR A 103 1.38 -0.92 17.51
CA TYR A 103 1.22 0.53 17.38
C TYR A 103 1.97 1.31 18.47
N ARG A 104 2.74 0.63 19.32
CA ARG A 104 3.52 1.29 20.37
C ARG A 104 4.67 2.08 19.74
N PRO A 105 4.82 3.37 20.06
CA PRO A 105 5.93 4.16 19.56
C PRO A 105 7.27 3.66 20.11
N PRO A 106 8.37 3.78 19.34
CA PRO A 106 9.67 3.17 19.66
C PRO A 106 10.36 3.72 20.92
N TYR A 107 9.81 4.78 21.53
CA TYR A 107 10.33 5.40 22.75
C TYR A 107 9.65 4.92 24.05
N LEU A 108 8.58 4.12 23.98
CA LEU A 108 7.97 3.54 25.16
C LEU A 108 8.67 2.21 25.51
N PRO A 109 9.12 2.01 26.77
CA PRO A 109 9.71 0.74 27.19
C PRO A 109 8.70 -0.38 26.99
N ARG A 110 9.14 -1.51 26.42
CA ARG A 110 8.35 -2.75 26.47
C ARG A 110 8.09 -3.09 27.92
N THR A 111 6.83 -3.39 28.22
CA THR A 111 6.51 -4.23 29.37
C THR A 111 7.14 -5.58 29.07
N CYS A 112 8.39 -5.78 29.50
CA CYS A 112 8.87 -7.13 29.72
C CYS A 112 7.85 -7.76 30.65
N ASP A 113 7.21 -8.84 30.21
CA ASP A 113 6.65 -9.81 31.14
C ASP A 113 7.80 -10.21 32.05
N THR A 114 7.90 -9.47 33.15
CA THR A 114 8.68 -9.90 34.29
C THR A 114 7.82 -10.99 34.86
N LEU A 115 8.01 -12.17 34.31
CA LEU A 115 7.69 -13.45 34.90
C LEU A 115 7.87 -13.26 36.41
N GLU A 116 6.78 -13.49 37.12
CA GLU A 116 6.62 -13.30 38.54
C GLU A 116 7.84 -13.84 39.30
N GLU A 117 8.78 -12.96 39.62
CA GLU A 117 9.82 -13.25 40.58
C GLU A 117 10.10 -11.97 41.37
N SER A 118 9.05 -11.43 42.00
CA SER A 118 9.24 -10.69 43.26
C SER A 118 9.38 -11.71 44.39
N THR A 119 10.53 -12.38 44.32
CA THR A 119 11.40 -12.77 45.41
C THR A 119 10.90 -12.34 46.79
N SER A 120 10.46 -13.35 47.54
CA SER A 120 10.76 -13.56 48.96
C SER A 120 11.97 -12.77 49.46
N THR A 121 11.94 -12.38 50.74
CA THR A 121 13.01 -11.79 51.56
C THR A 121 13.31 -10.29 51.43
N GLN A 122 12.58 -9.49 52.22
CA GLN A 122 13.19 -8.53 53.14
C GLN A 122 12.90 -9.01 54.58
N PRO A 123 13.75 -8.78 55.61
CA PRO A 123 14.52 -7.55 55.83
C PRO A 123 15.95 -7.72 56.39
N LEU A 124 16.89 -6.88 55.97
CA LEU A 124 18.10 -6.57 56.75
C LEU A 124 18.62 -5.17 56.38
N LEU A 125 18.40 -4.17 57.23
CA LEU A 125 19.40 -3.16 57.61
C LEU A 125 19.03 -2.64 59.02
N LEU A 126 19.66 -3.11 60.09
CA LEU A 126 20.95 -2.73 60.71
C LEU A 126 20.84 -1.51 61.65
N ALA A 127 21.19 -1.76 62.91
CA ALA A 127 21.34 -0.81 63.99
C ALA A 127 22.50 0.18 63.75
N THR A 128 22.31 1.41 64.25
CA THR A 128 23.25 2.36 64.90
C THR A 128 22.53 3.72 64.83
N SER A 129 22.33 4.49 65.89
CA SER A 129 23.16 4.88 67.03
C SER A 129 22.31 5.13 68.28
#